data_AF-A0A914WY92-F1
#
_entry.id   AF-A0A914WY92-F1
#
_cell.length_a   1.000
_cell.length_b   1.000
_cell.length_c   1.000
_cell.angle_alpha   90.00
_cell.angle_beta   90.00
_cell.angle_gamma   90.00
#
_symmetry.space_group_name_H-M   'P 1'
#
loop_
_entity.id
_entity.type
_entity.pdbx_description
1 polymer ?
#
loop_
_entity_poly.entity_id
_entity_poly.type
_entity_poly.pdbx_seq_one_letter_code
_entity_poly.pdbx_strand_id
1 'polypeptide(L)'
;MAEARDCVAKCNVPFNPFDIKTMRLICSEDIRAEMKKHSVCFKEQANATHERCNKMCGSMKEMTGDLQGTAVSLNRTNGFNLSELFDSMGGMCTIGKCYARCSRDSFNELCRQSDPTAGSFMQQFTEEIMSAMNEDLNQFGMRKMMNCILPTECHYMFNPAELFSETETTSSESSNEEVFKSLSSLEKQNGKESKIYQSEKRLLETRERNLNKKIEKLNLELDQLKKKLAA
;
A
#
# COMPACT_ATOMS: atom_id res chain seq x y z
N MET A 1 16.28 15.32 -19.25
CA MET A 1 15.97 15.39 -17.81
C MET A 1 16.82 16.40 -17.07
N ALA A 2 18.13 16.51 -17.33
CA ALA A 2 18.97 17.60 -16.79
C ALA A 2 18.33 18.99 -17.01
N GLU A 3 17.85 19.27 -18.22
CA GLU A 3 17.25 20.57 -18.57
C GLU A 3 16.01 20.96 -17.73
N ALA A 4 15.11 20.01 -17.44
CA ALA A 4 13.92 20.30 -16.65
C ALA A 4 14.24 20.51 -15.16
N ARG A 5 15.15 19.68 -14.60
CA ARG A 5 15.62 19.81 -13.22
C ARG A 5 16.34 21.14 -13.00
N ASP A 6 17.23 21.51 -13.93
CA ASP A 6 18.02 22.73 -13.85
C ASP A 6 17.16 23.98 -14.07
N CYS A 7 16.10 23.87 -14.87
CA CYS A 7 15.10 24.92 -15.03
C CYS A 7 14.32 25.16 -13.73
N VAL A 8 13.77 24.10 -13.12
CA VAL A 8 12.97 24.21 -11.89
C VAL A 8 13.82 24.72 -10.71
N ALA A 9 15.09 24.31 -10.62
CA ALA A 9 16.02 24.80 -9.60
C ALA A 9 16.27 26.32 -9.69
N LYS A 10 16.22 26.90 -10.90
CA LYS A 10 16.38 28.35 -11.11
C LYS A 10 15.12 29.14 -10.79
N CYS A 11 13.95 28.50 -10.79
CA CYS A 11 12.66 29.16 -10.59
C CYS A 11 12.31 29.41 -9.10
N ASN A 12 13.19 29.06 -8.16
CA ASN A 12 12.98 29.21 -6.71
C ASN A 12 11.60 28.71 -6.25
N VAL A 13 11.14 27.60 -6.82
CA VAL A 13 9.86 27.00 -6.41
C VAL A 13 10.01 26.36 -5.03
N PRO A 14 8.99 26.45 -4.16
CA PRO A 14 9.06 25.92 -2.79
C PRO A 14 9.18 24.39 -2.75
N PHE A 15 8.80 23.71 -3.84
CA PHE A 15 8.91 22.27 -3.98
C PHE A 15 9.37 21.92 -5.39
N ASN A 16 10.49 21.21 -5.48
CA ASN A 16 11.00 20.66 -6.73
C ASN A 16 10.71 19.15 -6.77
N PRO A 17 9.75 18.67 -7.57
CA PRO A 17 9.43 17.24 -7.65
C PRO A 17 10.58 16.40 -8.23
N PHE A 18 11.58 17.03 -8.86
CA PHE A 18 12.77 16.34 -9.36
C PHE A 18 13.88 16.20 -8.32
N ASP A 19 13.74 16.83 -7.15
CA ASP A 19 14.73 16.75 -6.09
C ASP A 19 14.41 15.69 -5.02
N ILE A 20 13.22 15.08 -5.07
CA ILE A 20 12.88 13.94 -4.22
C ILE A 20 13.75 12.74 -4.59
N LYS A 21 14.13 11.94 -3.58
CA LYS A 21 15.07 10.83 -3.74
C LYS A 21 14.52 9.75 -4.66
N THR A 22 13.24 9.42 -4.58
CA THR A 22 12.63 8.41 -5.46
C THR A 22 12.78 8.78 -6.93
N MET A 23 12.54 10.05 -7.28
CA MET A 23 12.66 10.51 -8.66
C MET A 23 14.11 10.45 -9.14
N ARG A 24 15.06 10.86 -8.29
CA ARG A 24 16.49 10.78 -8.60
C ARG A 24 16.96 9.34 -8.80
N LEU A 25 16.50 8.41 -7.97
CA LEU A 25 16.82 6.99 -8.09
C LEU A 25 16.32 6.40 -9.41
N ILE A 26 15.04 6.56 -9.74
CA ILE A 26 14.43 6.03 -10.97
C ILE A 26 15.14 6.58 -12.22
N CYS A 27 15.61 7.83 -12.14
CA CYS A 27 16.28 8.52 -13.23
C CYS A 27 17.80 8.33 -13.25
N SER A 28 18.37 7.61 -12.28
CA SER A 28 19.82 7.41 -12.16
C SER A 28 20.38 6.62 -13.34
N GLU A 29 21.65 6.85 -13.67
CA GLU A 29 22.29 6.16 -14.78
C GLU A 29 22.38 4.66 -14.54
N ASP A 30 22.66 4.25 -13.30
CA ASP A 30 22.78 2.85 -12.89
C ASP A 30 21.47 2.08 -13.11
N ILE A 31 20.36 2.59 -12.58
CA ILE A 31 19.03 1.98 -12.76
C ILE A 31 18.63 1.94 -14.24
N ARG A 32 18.92 3.00 -15.00
CA ARG A 32 18.59 3.05 -16.43
C ARG A 32 19.43 2.07 -17.24
N ALA A 33 20.71 1.93 -16.91
CA ALA A 33 21.61 0.98 -17.56
C ALA A 33 21.14 -0.46 -17.29
N GLU A 34 20.79 -0.77 -16.05
CA GLU A 34 20.28 -2.09 -15.66
C GLU A 34 18.92 -2.39 -16.31
N MET A 35 17.96 -1.47 -16.21
CA MET A 35 16.65 -1.59 -16.86
C MET A 35 16.78 -1.83 -18.37
N LYS A 36 17.76 -1.18 -19.03
CA LYS A 36 18.00 -1.35 -20.46
C LYS A 36 18.35 -2.80 -20.81
N LYS A 37 19.11 -3.52 -19.97
CA LYS A 37 19.46 -4.93 -20.18
C LYS A 37 18.22 -5.83 -20.24
N HIS A 38 17.19 -5.51 -19.45
CA HIS A 38 15.95 -6.30 -19.36
C HIS A 38 14.82 -5.79 -20.26
N SER A 39 14.91 -4.55 -20.74
CA SER A 39 13.81 -3.82 -21.39
C SER A 39 13.14 -4.54 -22.56
N VAL A 40 13.91 -5.26 -23.38
CA VAL A 40 13.37 -6.02 -24.52
C VAL A 40 12.49 -7.15 -24.01
N CYS A 41 13.01 -7.97 -23.08
CA CYS A 41 12.24 -9.06 -22.50
C CYS A 41 11.03 -8.56 -21.71
N PHE A 42 11.18 -7.50 -20.90
CA PHE A 42 10.05 -6.90 -20.20
C PHE A 42 8.94 -6.46 -21.15
N LYS A 43 9.30 -5.85 -22.28
CA LYS A 43 8.33 -5.43 -23.29
C LYS A 43 7.63 -6.63 -23.93
N GLU A 44 8.36 -7.67 -24.28
CA GLU A 44 7.81 -8.87 -24.93
C GLU A 44 6.94 -9.70 -24.00
N GLN A 45 7.35 -9.81 -22.72
CA GLN A 45 6.72 -10.67 -21.72
C GLN A 45 5.74 -9.93 -20.81
N ALA A 46 5.56 -8.61 -20.98
CA ALA A 46 4.66 -7.79 -20.17
C ALA A 46 3.22 -8.32 -20.19
N ASN A 47 2.68 -8.64 -21.36
CA ASN A 47 1.29 -9.10 -21.49
C ASN A 47 1.10 -10.48 -20.84
N ALA A 48 2.02 -11.43 -21.10
CA ALA A 48 1.97 -12.76 -20.50
C ALA A 48 2.07 -12.70 -18.97
N THR A 49 2.97 -11.85 -18.46
CA THR A 49 3.10 -11.60 -17.03
C THR A 49 1.84 -10.95 -16.45
N HIS A 50 1.29 -9.95 -17.13
CA HIS A 50 0.07 -9.27 -16.71
C HIS A 50 -1.13 -10.22 -16.63
N GLU A 51 -1.34 -11.05 -17.65
CA GLU A 51 -2.42 -12.04 -17.67
C GLU A 51 -2.26 -13.08 -16.56
N ARG A 52 -1.04 -13.60 -16.37
CA ARG A 52 -0.72 -14.53 -15.29
C ARG A 52 -1.03 -13.93 -13.93
N CYS A 53 -0.57 -12.71 -13.68
CA CYS A 53 -0.74 -12.06 -12.39
C CYS A 53 -2.17 -11.60 -12.14
N ASN A 54 -2.92 -11.17 -13.15
CA ASN A 54 -4.35 -10.91 -13.02
C ASN A 54 -5.11 -12.19 -12.64
N LYS A 55 -4.77 -13.33 -13.24
CA LYS A 55 -5.41 -14.62 -12.93
C LYS A 55 -5.13 -15.06 -11.49
N MET A 56 -3.94 -14.79 -10.98
CA MET A 56 -3.53 -15.23 -9.63
C MET A 56 -3.97 -14.27 -8.53
N CYS A 57 -3.87 -12.96 -8.78
CA CYS A 57 -4.03 -11.92 -7.76
C CYS A 57 -5.35 -11.14 -7.90
N GLY A 58 -6.09 -11.30 -9.00
CA GLY A 58 -7.23 -10.45 -9.35
C GLY A 58 -6.83 -9.24 -10.21
N SER A 59 -7.84 -8.56 -10.76
CA SER A 59 -7.64 -7.43 -11.68
C SER A 59 -7.33 -6.14 -10.93
N MET A 60 -6.15 -5.57 -11.17
CA MET A 60 -5.80 -4.21 -10.67
C MET A 60 -6.73 -3.12 -11.25
N LYS A 61 -7.27 -3.32 -12.45
CA LYS A 61 -8.12 -2.35 -13.13
C LYS A 61 -9.50 -2.25 -12.47
N GLU A 62 -10.05 -3.37 -12.03
CA GLU A 62 -11.36 -3.40 -11.34
C GLU A 62 -11.29 -2.63 -10.03
N MET A 63 -10.23 -2.84 -9.22
CA MET A 63 -10.06 -2.08 -7.97
C MET A 63 -9.78 -0.59 -8.16
N THR A 64 -9.02 -0.20 -9.18
CA THR A 64 -8.79 1.24 -9.43
C THR A 64 -10.12 1.93 -9.78
N GLY A 65 -10.99 1.22 -10.50
CA GLY A 65 -12.37 1.64 -10.75
C GLY A 65 -13.20 1.73 -9.47
N ASP A 66 -13.08 0.73 -8.59
CA ASP A 66 -13.79 0.72 -7.30
C ASP A 66 -13.34 1.88 -6.40
N LEU A 67 -12.03 2.16 -6.31
CA LEU A 67 -11.52 3.30 -5.54
C LEU A 67 -12.00 4.64 -6.10
N GLN A 68 -11.98 4.81 -7.43
CA GLN A 68 -12.53 6.02 -8.05
C GLN A 68 -14.03 6.14 -7.80
N GLY A 69 -14.77 5.04 -7.86
CA GLY A 69 -16.19 4.96 -7.51
C GLY A 69 -16.45 5.37 -6.07
N THR A 70 -15.67 4.84 -5.12
CA THR A 70 -15.72 5.18 -3.70
C THR A 70 -15.31 6.64 -3.47
N ALA A 71 -14.26 7.15 -4.12
CA ALA A 71 -13.86 8.56 -4.03
C ALA A 71 -14.95 9.52 -4.57
N VAL A 72 -15.62 9.14 -5.66
CA VAL A 72 -16.73 9.91 -6.24
C VAL A 72 -17.99 9.83 -5.36
N SER A 73 -18.29 8.67 -4.76
CA SER A 73 -19.41 8.54 -3.82
C SER A 73 -19.15 9.31 -2.53
N LEU A 74 -17.91 9.33 -2.06
CA LEU A 74 -17.45 10.12 -0.90
C LEU A 74 -17.62 11.64 -1.11
N ASN A 75 -17.48 12.14 -2.33
CA ASN A 75 -17.68 13.56 -2.64
C ASN A 75 -19.18 13.95 -2.78
N ARG A 76 -20.06 12.97 -2.93
CA ARG A 76 -21.51 13.19 -3.17
C ARG A 76 -22.39 12.96 -1.94
N THR A 77 -21.88 12.28 -0.92
CA THR A 77 -22.68 11.88 0.26
C THR A 77 -22.13 12.58 1.50
N ASN A 78 -22.98 13.32 2.24
CA ASN A 78 -22.62 14.02 3.49
C ASN A 78 -22.20 13.10 4.67
N GLY A 79 -21.92 11.82 4.40
CA GLY A 79 -21.47 10.83 5.37
C GLY A 79 -20.16 10.23 4.90
N PHE A 80 -19.06 10.61 5.56
CA PHE A 80 -17.74 10.07 5.28
C PHE A 80 -17.66 8.62 5.78
N ASN A 81 -17.78 7.64 4.89
CA ASN A 81 -17.60 6.23 5.24
C ASN A 81 -16.12 5.84 5.15
N LEU A 82 -15.33 6.33 6.11
CA LEU A 82 -13.88 6.09 6.17
C LEU A 82 -13.53 4.60 6.22
N SER A 83 -14.42 3.78 6.79
CA SER A 83 -14.32 2.32 6.79
C SER A 83 -14.18 1.73 5.39
N GLU A 84 -15.06 2.13 4.48
CA GLU A 84 -15.13 1.56 3.13
C GLU A 84 -13.90 1.97 2.31
N LEU A 85 -13.39 3.18 2.55
CA LEU A 85 -12.13 3.64 1.98
C LEU A 85 -10.94 2.82 2.49
N PHE A 86 -10.84 2.58 3.80
CA PHE A 86 -9.76 1.76 4.36
C PHE A 86 -9.82 0.31 3.91
N ASP A 87 -11.01 -0.29 3.86
CA ASP A 87 -11.20 -1.66 3.39
C ASP A 87 -10.78 -1.78 1.90
N SER A 88 -11.14 -0.77 1.08
CA SER A 88 -10.71 -0.69 -0.33
C SER A 88 -9.18 -0.53 -0.47
N MET A 89 -8.57 0.35 0.33
CA MET A 89 -7.12 0.54 0.38
C MET A 89 -6.39 -0.74 0.80
N GLY A 90 -6.88 -1.45 1.81
CA GLY A 90 -6.30 -2.71 2.29
C GLY A 90 -6.36 -3.80 1.21
N GLY A 91 -7.49 -3.91 0.50
CA GLY A 91 -7.64 -4.79 -0.65
C GLY A 91 -6.63 -4.48 -1.77
N MET A 92 -6.45 -3.21 -2.12
CA MET A 92 -5.45 -2.79 -3.11
C MET A 92 -4.03 -3.10 -2.69
N CYS A 93 -3.67 -2.89 -1.44
CA CYS A 93 -2.33 -3.21 -0.94
C CYS A 93 -2.08 -4.73 -0.95
N THR A 94 -3.07 -5.53 -0.58
CA THR A 94 -2.99 -7.00 -0.68
C THR A 94 -2.73 -7.45 -2.11
N ILE A 95 -3.49 -6.92 -3.06
CA ILE A 95 -3.34 -7.31 -4.47
C ILE A 95 -2.06 -6.73 -5.06
N GLY A 96 -1.68 -5.50 -4.72
CA GLY A 96 -0.40 -4.91 -5.11
C GLY A 96 0.79 -5.73 -4.63
N LYS A 97 0.77 -6.20 -3.37
CA LYS A 97 1.77 -7.14 -2.81
C LYS A 97 1.82 -8.45 -3.60
N CYS A 98 0.66 -9.05 -3.89
CA CYS A 98 0.58 -10.26 -4.72
C CYS A 98 1.13 -10.01 -6.13
N TYR A 99 0.78 -8.88 -6.75
CA TYR A 99 1.17 -8.53 -8.11
C TYR A 99 2.67 -8.31 -8.25
N ALA A 100 3.30 -7.64 -7.27
CA ALA A 100 4.73 -7.44 -7.23
C ALA A 100 5.47 -8.79 -7.17
N ARG A 101 5.06 -9.69 -6.28
CA ARG A 101 5.62 -11.05 -6.15
C ARG A 101 5.43 -11.85 -7.44
N CYS A 102 4.22 -11.87 -7.96
CA CYS A 102 3.91 -12.57 -9.21
C CYS A 102 4.74 -12.05 -10.39
N SER A 103 4.88 -10.72 -10.51
CA SER A 103 5.64 -10.11 -11.60
C SER A 103 7.12 -10.48 -11.52
N ARG A 104 7.69 -10.43 -10.31
CA ARG A 104 9.06 -10.89 -10.04
C ARG A 104 9.24 -12.34 -10.52
N ASP A 105 8.38 -13.25 -10.09
CA ASP A 105 8.50 -14.68 -10.40
C ASP A 105 8.27 -14.96 -11.89
N SER A 106 7.27 -14.31 -12.48
CA SER A 106 6.95 -14.43 -13.90
C SER A 106 8.10 -13.93 -14.78
N PHE A 107 8.66 -12.75 -14.51
CA PHE A 107 9.81 -12.27 -15.27
C PHE A 107 11.06 -13.10 -15.03
N ASN A 108 11.28 -13.62 -13.81
CA ASN A 108 12.36 -14.56 -13.57
C ASN A 108 12.25 -15.81 -14.45
N GLU A 109 11.03 -16.32 -14.63
CA GLU A 109 10.76 -17.51 -15.43
C GLU A 109 10.84 -17.24 -16.94
N LEU A 110 10.30 -16.11 -17.40
CA LEU A 110 10.17 -15.77 -18.83
C LEU A 110 11.43 -15.09 -19.40
N CYS A 111 12.22 -14.40 -18.58
CA CYS A 111 13.41 -13.64 -18.98
C CYS A 111 14.72 -14.28 -18.50
N ARG A 112 14.93 -15.57 -18.84
CA ARG A 112 16.05 -16.39 -18.33
C ARG A 112 17.45 -15.97 -18.79
N GLN A 113 17.56 -15.02 -19.73
CA GLN A 113 18.82 -14.69 -20.41
C GLN A 113 19.59 -13.51 -19.79
N SER A 114 19.28 -13.13 -18.54
CA SER A 114 19.88 -11.95 -17.90
C SER A 114 20.57 -12.27 -16.58
N ASP A 115 21.68 -11.59 -16.31
CA ASP A 115 22.42 -11.61 -15.04
C ASP A 115 22.64 -10.15 -14.56
N PRO A 116 22.13 -9.74 -13.39
CA PRO A 116 21.22 -10.49 -12.50
C PRO A 116 19.95 -10.92 -13.22
N THR A 117 19.21 -11.88 -12.67
CA THR A 117 17.95 -12.30 -13.31
C THR A 117 16.94 -11.15 -13.32
N ALA A 118 16.07 -11.14 -14.31
CA ALA A 118 15.05 -10.10 -14.44
C ALA A 118 14.14 -9.99 -13.20
N GLY A 119 13.85 -11.13 -12.54
CA GLY A 119 13.14 -11.14 -11.26
C GLY A 119 13.95 -10.51 -10.13
N SER A 120 15.23 -10.87 -9.99
CA SER A 120 16.12 -10.27 -8.98
C SER A 120 16.24 -8.76 -9.16
N PHE A 121 16.40 -8.29 -10.41
CA PHE A 121 16.39 -6.87 -10.72
C PHE A 121 15.07 -6.19 -10.32
N MET A 122 13.92 -6.77 -10.67
CA MET A 122 12.60 -6.22 -10.31
C MET A 122 12.42 -6.12 -8.80
N GLN A 123 12.85 -7.12 -8.04
CA GLN A 123 12.82 -7.11 -6.59
C GLN A 123 13.68 -5.97 -6.03
N GLN A 124 14.96 -5.93 -6.40
CA GLN A 124 15.89 -4.90 -5.94
C GLN A 124 15.40 -3.49 -6.30
N PHE A 125 15.00 -3.28 -7.55
CA PHE A 125 14.47 -2.01 -8.02
C PHE A 125 13.24 -1.54 -7.21
N THR A 126 12.33 -2.47 -6.90
CA THR A 126 11.13 -2.16 -6.10
C THR A 126 11.50 -1.81 -4.66
N GLU A 127 12.40 -2.58 -4.04
CA GLU A 127 12.87 -2.35 -2.68
C GLU A 127 13.59 -1.00 -2.55
N GLU A 128 14.46 -0.66 -3.51
CA GLU A 128 15.17 0.62 -3.53
C GLU A 128 14.21 1.80 -3.72
N ILE A 129 13.21 1.68 -4.61
CA ILE A 129 12.17 2.71 -4.78
C ILE A 129 11.41 2.92 -3.48
N MET A 130 10.94 1.85 -2.83
CA MET A 130 10.18 1.97 -1.59
C MET A 130 11.04 2.53 -0.46
N SER A 131 12.31 2.14 -0.38
CA SER A 131 13.26 2.73 0.57
C SER A 131 13.42 4.24 0.33
N ALA A 132 13.64 4.65 -0.93
CA ALA A 132 13.74 6.07 -1.29
C ALA A 132 12.44 6.84 -0.98
N MET A 133 11.27 6.23 -1.23
CA MET A 133 9.97 6.82 -0.88
C MET A 133 9.85 7.00 0.63
N ASN A 134 10.28 6.04 1.43
CA ASN A 134 10.28 6.15 2.89
C ASN A 134 11.19 7.27 3.39
N GLU A 135 12.35 7.45 2.76
CA GLU A 135 13.24 8.56 3.07
C GLU A 135 12.61 9.92 2.70
N ASP A 136 11.94 10.01 1.56
CA ASP A 136 11.20 11.20 1.16
C ASP A 136 10.05 11.49 2.15
N LEU A 137 9.24 10.49 2.51
CA LEU A 137 8.18 10.63 3.50
C LEU A 137 8.70 11.04 4.88
N ASN A 138 9.88 10.55 5.26
CA ASN A 138 10.52 10.94 6.50
C ASN A 138 11.01 12.39 6.46
N GLN A 139 11.60 12.83 5.34
CA GLN A 139 12.03 14.20 5.12
C GLN A 139 10.86 15.19 5.22
N PHE A 140 9.67 14.81 4.74
CA PHE A 140 8.47 15.63 4.84
C PHE A 140 7.71 15.47 6.18
N GLY A 141 8.21 14.65 7.12
CA GLY A 141 7.53 14.38 8.39
C GLY A 141 6.20 13.61 8.23
N MET A 142 5.93 13.04 7.06
CA MET A 142 4.69 12.35 6.73
C MET A 142 4.74 10.86 7.07
N ARG A 143 5.93 10.26 7.22
CA ARG A 143 6.07 8.81 7.42
C ARG A 143 5.24 8.29 8.60
N LYS A 144 5.32 8.92 9.77
CA LYS A 144 4.58 8.49 10.96
C LYS A 144 3.06 8.60 10.73
N MET A 145 2.62 9.72 10.15
CA MET A 145 1.21 9.94 9.86
C MET A 145 0.67 8.89 8.87
N MET A 146 1.40 8.64 7.78
CA MET A 146 0.98 7.66 6.78
C MET A 146 1.01 6.23 7.34
N ASN A 147 2.02 5.86 8.12
CA ASN A 147 2.07 4.55 8.77
C ASN A 147 0.94 4.33 9.78
N CYS A 148 0.40 5.40 10.36
CA CYS A 148 -0.76 5.32 11.26
C CYS A 148 -2.09 5.26 10.51
N ILE A 149 -2.18 5.85 9.32
CA ILE A 149 -3.43 5.95 8.57
C ILE A 149 -3.60 4.77 7.61
N LEU A 150 -2.52 4.26 7.03
CA LEU A 150 -2.63 3.18 6.05
C LEU A 150 -3.07 1.86 6.73
N PRO A 151 -3.91 1.06 6.04
CA PRO A 151 -4.22 -0.30 6.48
C PRO A 151 -2.95 -1.15 6.66
N THR A 152 -3.02 -2.14 7.55
CA THR A 152 -1.89 -3.02 7.87
C THR A 152 -1.34 -3.77 6.65
N GLU A 153 -2.21 -4.07 5.68
CA GLU A 153 -1.89 -4.70 4.41
C GLU A 153 -0.92 -3.86 3.57
N CYS A 154 -0.87 -2.55 3.79
CA CYS A 154 0.01 -1.60 3.12
C CYS A 154 1.35 -1.41 3.83
N HIS A 155 1.57 -1.99 5.01
CA HIS A 155 2.75 -1.71 5.82
C HIS A 155 4.08 -2.09 5.15
N TYR A 156 4.04 -3.01 4.16
CA TYR A 156 5.21 -3.32 3.33
C TYR A 156 5.78 -2.09 2.61
N MET A 157 4.97 -1.05 2.39
CA MET A 157 5.45 0.22 1.83
C MET A 157 6.49 0.88 2.75
N PHE A 158 6.40 0.68 4.07
CA PHE A 158 7.33 1.22 5.07
C PHE A 158 8.42 0.23 5.50
N ASN A 159 8.25 -1.05 5.17
CA ASN A 159 9.22 -2.12 5.36
C ASN A 159 9.34 -2.95 4.07
N PRO A 160 10.16 -2.51 3.08
CA PRO A 160 10.21 -3.13 1.76
C PRO A 160 10.57 -4.63 1.79
N ALA A 161 11.31 -5.08 2.81
CA ALA A 161 11.65 -6.48 2.98
C ALA A 161 10.41 -7.39 3.14
N GLU A 162 9.30 -6.87 3.67
CA GLU A 162 8.04 -7.63 3.81
C GLU A 162 7.31 -7.83 2.48
N LEU A 163 7.63 -7.02 1.46
CA LEU A 163 6.99 -7.14 0.15
C LEU A 163 7.30 -8.49 -0.46
N PHE A 164 8.54 -8.98 -0.36
CA PHE A 164 8.99 -10.21 -0.99
C PHE A 164 9.29 -11.37 -0.02
N SER A 165 9.14 -11.16 1.29
CA SER A 165 9.29 -12.22 2.29
C SER A 165 8.23 -13.32 2.16
N GLU A 166 8.64 -14.58 2.22
CA GLU A 166 7.73 -15.74 2.20
C GLU A 166 6.90 -15.89 3.48
N THR A 167 7.34 -15.27 4.58
CA THR A 167 6.54 -15.22 5.81
C THR A 167 5.27 -14.41 5.55
N GLU A 168 4.13 -15.08 5.61
CA GLU A 168 2.84 -14.43 5.84
C GLU A 168 3.02 -13.55 7.08
N THR A 169 2.89 -12.24 6.88
CA THR A 169 2.75 -11.28 7.99
C THR A 169 1.53 -11.73 8.78
N THR A 170 1.75 -12.52 9.83
CA THR A 170 0.83 -12.57 10.96
C THR A 170 0.63 -11.12 11.33
N SER A 171 -0.61 -10.65 11.16
CA SER A 171 -1.01 -9.29 11.48
C SER A 171 -0.46 -8.97 12.86
N SER A 172 0.61 -8.18 12.92
CA SER A 172 0.99 -7.53 14.16
C SER A 172 -0.23 -6.68 14.49
N GLU A 173 -0.96 -7.09 15.52
CA GLU A 173 -2.01 -6.30 16.15
C GLU A 173 -1.36 -5.02 16.69
N SER A 174 -0.93 -4.11 15.82
CA SER A 174 -0.75 -2.72 16.23
C SER A 174 -2.16 -2.22 16.42
N SER A 175 -2.65 -2.38 17.65
CA SER A 175 -3.97 -1.95 18.06
C SER A 175 -4.25 -0.58 17.47
N ASN A 176 -5.37 -0.44 16.77
CA ASN A 176 -5.87 0.87 16.32
C ASN A 176 -5.86 1.90 17.47
N GLU A 177 -5.89 1.42 18.72
CA GLU A 177 -5.72 2.17 19.95
C GLU A 177 -4.41 2.99 20.06
N GLU A 178 -3.27 2.52 19.55
CA GLU A 178 -2.01 3.30 19.53
C GLU A 178 -2.01 4.42 18.47
N VAL A 179 -2.70 4.18 17.35
CA VAL A 179 -2.97 5.19 16.32
C VAL A 179 -3.86 6.29 16.88
N PHE A 180 -4.94 5.94 17.59
CA PHE A 180 -5.81 6.92 18.27
C PHE A 180 -5.11 7.66 19.41
N LYS A 181 -4.23 7.00 20.17
CA LYS A 181 -3.40 7.65 21.20
C LYS A 181 -2.39 8.62 20.59
N SER A 182 -1.80 8.30 19.43
CA SER A 182 -0.85 9.17 18.74
C SER A 182 -1.53 10.39 18.11
N LEU A 183 -2.71 10.22 17.51
CA LEU A 183 -3.51 11.32 16.96
C LEU A 183 -4.02 12.27 18.06
N SER A 184 -4.54 11.73 19.17
CA SER A 184 -4.97 12.54 20.32
C SER A 184 -3.82 13.28 21.03
N SER A 185 -2.59 12.76 20.94
CA SER A 185 -1.38 13.41 21.48
C SER A 185 -0.94 14.62 20.64
N LEU A 186 -1.07 14.56 19.32
CA LEU A 186 -0.84 15.68 18.41
C LEU A 186 -1.88 16.80 18.58
N GLU A 187 -3.10 16.46 18.97
CA GLU A 187 -4.20 17.42 19.18
C GLU A 187 -4.14 18.16 20.52
N LYS A 188 -3.57 17.56 21.58
CA LYS A 188 -3.32 18.27 22.84
C LYS A 188 -2.45 19.51 22.68
N GLN A 189 -1.67 19.60 21.61
CA GLN A 189 -0.90 20.79 21.27
C GLN A 189 -1.70 21.89 20.57
N ASN A 190 -2.91 21.62 20.05
CA ASN A 190 -3.70 22.58 19.25
C ASN A 190 -5.10 22.94 19.80
N GLY A 191 -5.47 22.46 20.99
CA GLY A 191 -6.48 23.11 21.85
C GLY A 191 -7.95 23.18 21.38
N LYS A 192 -8.32 22.55 20.25
CA LYS A 192 -9.72 22.42 19.82
C LYS A 192 -10.00 20.98 19.37
N GLU A 193 -10.65 20.21 20.23
CA GLU A 193 -11.28 18.94 19.85
C GLU A 193 -12.27 19.21 18.70
N SER A 194 -11.95 18.69 17.52
CA SER A 194 -12.81 18.83 16.35
C SER A 194 -14.10 18.04 16.57
N LYS A 195 -15.27 18.66 16.37
CA LYS A 195 -16.59 17.97 16.43
C LYS A 195 -16.66 16.75 15.52
N ILE A 196 -15.83 16.73 14.47
CA ILE A 196 -15.67 15.62 13.53
C ILE A 196 -15.08 14.40 14.25
N TYR A 197 -14.05 14.58 15.08
CA TYR A 197 -13.40 13.50 15.84
C TYR A 197 -14.37 12.85 16.84
N GLN A 198 -15.17 13.63 17.55
CA GLN A 198 -16.17 13.07 18.48
C GLN A 198 -17.26 12.28 17.75
N SER A 199 -17.69 12.73 16.55
CA SER A 199 -18.64 11.96 15.74
C SER A 199 -18.02 10.67 15.21
N GLU A 200 -16.74 10.70 14.84
CA GLU A 200 -16.00 9.57 14.28
C GLU A 200 -15.70 8.51 15.35
N LYS A 201 -15.30 8.93 16.55
CA LYS A 201 -15.13 8.04 17.71
C LYS A 201 -16.41 7.27 18.03
N ARG A 202 -17.57 7.94 18.05
CA ARG A 202 -18.86 7.28 18.30
C ARG A 202 -19.24 6.29 17.19
N LEU A 203 -18.87 6.59 15.96
CA LEU A 203 -19.11 5.71 14.81
C LEU A 203 -18.27 4.44 14.92
N LEU A 204 -17.00 4.58 15.31
CA LEU A 204 -16.08 3.48 15.54
C LEU A 204 -16.48 2.59 16.73
N GLU A 205 -16.85 3.18 17.86
CA GLU A 205 -17.38 2.46 19.03
C GLU A 205 -18.67 1.68 18.69
N THR A 206 -19.45 2.17 17.73
CA THR A 206 -20.65 1.46 17.24
C THR A 206 -20.27 0.30 16.32
N ARG A 207 -19.26 0.49 15.46
CA ARG A 207 -18.74 -0.56 14.58
C ARG A 207 -18.10 -1.69 15.37
N GLU A 208 -17.29 -1.37 16.37
CA GLU A 208 -16.67 -2.36 17.26
C GLU A 208 -17.73 -3.23 17.95
N ARG A 209 -18.79 -2.60 18.49
CA ARG A 209 -19.93 -3.33 19.06
C ARG A 209 -20.62 -4.25 18.05
N ASN A 210 -20.75 -3.83 16.80
CA ASN A 210 -21.37 -4.64 15.76
C ASN A 210 -20.48 -5.82 15.33
N LEU A 211 -19.16 -5.60 15.23
CA LEU A 211 -18.19 -6.67 14.94
C LEU A 211 -18.15 -7.70 16.07
N ASN A 212 -18.12 -7.26 17.33
CA ASN A 212 -18.14 -8.16 18.48
C ASN A 212 -19.40 -9.03 18.50
N LYS A 213 -20.58 -8.46 18.18
CA LYS A 213 -21.81 -9.25 18.02
C LYS A 213 -21.73 -10.28 16.89
N LYS A 214 -21.07 -9.94 15.78
CA LYS A 214 -20.90 -10.86 14.65
C LYS A 214 -19.94 -12.00 14.99
N ILE A 215 -18.86 -11.70 15.73
CA ILE A 215 -17.92 -12.69 16.27
C ILE A 215 -18.65 -13.64 17.23
N GLU A 216 -19.42 -13.12 18.18
CA GLU A 216 -20.23 -13.94 19.10
C GLU A 216 -21.18 -14.88 18.34
N LYS A 217 -21.85 -14.37 17.31
CA LYS A 217 -22.75 -15.18 16.47
C LYS A 217 -22.00 -16.31 15.76
N LEU A 218 -20.85 -16.01 15.15
CA LEU A 218 -20.03 -17.01 14.45
C LEU A 218 -19.50 -18.07 15.41
N ASN A 219 -19.08 -17.69 16.62
CA ASN A 219 -18.65 -18.63 17.65
C ASN A 219 -19.78 -19.57 18.06
N LEU A 220 -21.00 -19.06 18.20
CA LEU A 220 -22.18 -19.86 18.51
C LEU A 220 -22.49 -20.88 17.39
N GLU A 221 -22.42 -20.45 16.12
CA GLU A 221 -22.60 -21.32 14.96
C GLU A 221 -21.51 -22.40 14.89
N LEU A 222 -20.26 -22.05 15.17
CA LEU A 222 -19.13 -22.97 15.23
C LEU A 222 -19.33 -24.05 16.31
N ASP A 223 -19.78 -23.66 17.51
CA ASP A 223 -20.04 -24.60 18.60
C ASP A 223 -21.20 -25.54 18.31
N GLN A 224 -22.25 -25.05 17.63
CA GLN A 224 -23.35 -25.90 17.16
C GLN A 224 -22.87 -26.94 16.13
N LEU A 225 -22.00 -26.54 15.20
CA LEU A 225 -21.41 -27.45 14.22
C LEU A 225 -20.53 -28.50 14.89
N LYS A 226 -19.70 -28.11 15.85
CA LYS A 226 -18.87 -29.05 16.64
C LYS A 226 -19.72 -30.09 17.37
N LYS A 227 -20.84 -29.69 17.98
CA LYS A 227 -21.77 -30.62 18.64
C LYS A 227 -22.43 -31.60 17.67
N LYS A 228 -22.80 -31.13 16.47
CA LYS A 228 -23.36 -32.00 15.41
C LYS A 228 -22.33 -32.98 14.86
N LEU A 229 -21.05 -32.62 14.84
CA LEU A 229 -19.99 -33.49 14.36
C LEU A 229 -19.59 -34.59 15.37
N ALA A 230 -19.87 -34.35 16.66
CA ALA A 230 -19.55 -35.26 17.76
C ALA A 230 -20.69 -36.22 18.13
N ALA A 231 -21.87 -36.07 17.52
CA ALA A 231 -23.05 -36.92 17.69
C ALA A 231 -23.20 -37.87 16.50
#